data_AF-A0A1F8Q871-F1
#
_entry.id   AF-A0A1F8Q871-F1
#
_cell.length_a   1.000
_cell.length_b   1.000
_cell.length_c   1.000
_cell.angle_alpha   90.00
_cell.angle_beta   90.00
_cell.angle_gamma   90.00
#
_symmetry.space_group_name_H-M   'P 1'
#
loop_
_entity.id
_entity.type
_entity.pdbx_description
1 polymer ?
#
loop_
_entity_poly.entity_id
_entity_poly.type
_entity_poly.pdbx_seq_one_letter_code
_entity_poly.pdbx_strand_id
1 'polypeptide(L)'
;MFKVKATVTGFGKDETKGPCHFRYKVGDEVIYDGESMTGRICPNMMSAFSQAFQALFASGGRHKEGEVAGSYYPFWHSPQSVFDPAYTKYDGVGFRPTLERPEEGYKFIADETLFDNPPGGKFIIGKGKEKRELSLVCGDNHTRVQFKVEAFDLADRGDALPYYRRAMSILNRAAQKPGIAVNKILSEFTRDEIDNIYPSLGQRIVAILVGELEVMDYVDVKDGAVTITEKGRKKLKSFKASLTTEEKKALKI
;
A
#
# COMPACT_ATOMS: atom_id res chain seq x y z
N MET A 1 0.70 0.85 0.53
CA MET A 1 0.18 -0.50 0.80
C MET A 1 -0.65 -0.94 -0.40
N PHE A 2 -0.92 -2.24 -0.54
CA PHE A 2 -1.40 -2.81 -1.80
C PHE A 2 -2.66 -3.65 -1.62
N LYS A 3 -3.60 -3.56 -2.56
CA LYS A 3 -4.65 -4.58 -2.69
C LYS A 3 -4.01 -5.88 -3.15
N VAL A 4 -4.43 -6.98 -2.54
CA VAL A 4 -3.91 -8.31 -2.81
C VAL A 4 -5.02 -9.21 -3.31
N LYS A 5 -4.70 -10.05 -4.29
CA LYS A 5 -5.63 -11.02 -4.85
C LYS A 5 -5.00 -12.39 -4.89
N ALA A 6 -5.75 -13.40 -4.46
CA ALA A 6 -5.48 -14.80 -4.75
C ALA A 6 -6.46 -15.30 -5.81
N THR A 7 -5.94 -15.96 -6.84
CA THR A 7 -6.73 -16.61 -7.89
C THR A 7 -6.41 -18.10 -7.90
N VAL A 8 -7.44 -18.96 -7.91
CA VAL A 8 -7.26 -20.40 -8.11
C VAL A 8 -6.75 -20.65 -9.53
N THR A 9 -5.56 -21.22 -9.64
CA THR A 9 -4.92 -21.50 -10.94
C THR A 9 -5.05 -22.95 -11.36
N GLY A 10 -5.37 -23.86 -10.43
CA GLY A 10 -5.48 -25.28 -10.75
C GLY A 10 -5.54 -26.17 -9.52
N PHE A 11 -5.38 -27.47 -9.79
CA PHE A 11 -5.35 -28.53 -8.79
C PHE A 11 -4.12 -29.41 -9.05
N GLY A 12 -3.40 -29.76 -8.00
CA GLY A 12 -2.20 -30.60 -8.11
C GLY A 12 -2.49 -32.09 -8.30
N LYS A 13 -3.77 -32.50 -8.32
CA LYS A 13 -4.26 -33.87 -8.44
C LYS A 13 -5.56 -33.91 -9.25
N ASP A 14 -6.01 -35.12 -9.57
CA ASP A 14 -7.26 -35.36 -10.32
C ASP A 14 -8.49 -35.02 -9.47
N GLU A 15 -9.06 -33.84 -9.73
CA GLU A 15 -10.25 -33.33 -9.04
C GLU A 15 -11.47 -34.25 -9.20
N THR A 16 -11.55 -35.04 -10.28
CA THR A 16 -12.68 -35.95 -10.50
C THR A 16 -12.67 -37.13 -9.52
N LYS A 17 -11.48 -37.54 -9.07
CA LYS A 17 -11.29 -38.65 -8.11
C LYS A 17 -11.23 -38.16 -6.67
N GLY A 18 -10.67 -36.98 -6.44
CA GLY A 18 -10.55 -36.34 -5.14
C GLY A 18 -10.98 -34.88 -5.24
N PRO A 19 -12.28 -34.56 -5.24
CA PRO A 19 -12.75 -33.20 -5.43
C PRO A 19 -12.44 -32.33 -4.22
N CYS A 20 -12.20 -31.04 -4.46
CA CYS A 20 -12.10 -30.07 -3.38
C CYS A 20 -13.41 -30.07 -2.57
N HIS A 21 -13.36 -30.40 -1.28
CA HIS A 21 -14.55 -30.36 -0.42
C HIS A 21 -15.14 -28.94 -0.29
N PHE A 22 -14.28 -27.92 -0.34
CA PHE A 22 -14.72 -26.53 -0.39
C PHE A 22 -15.24 -26.11 -1.78
N ARG A 23 -15.07 -26.96 -2.80
CA ARG A 23 -15.53 -26.75 -4.17
C ARG A 23 -15.01 -25.46 -4.79
N TYR A 24 -13.71 -25.21 -4.63
CA TYR A 24 -13.05 -24.18 -5.43
C TYR A 24 -13.12 -24.52 -6.91
N LYS A 25 -13.06 -23.51 -7.77
CA LYS A 25 -12.94 -23.65 -9.23
C LYS A 25 -11.78 -22.82 -9.73
N VAL A 26 -11.16 -23.23 -10.83
CA VAL A 26 -10.18 -22.40 -11.53
C VAL A 26 -10.82 -21.05 -11.88
N GLY A 27 -10.13 -19.96 -11.53
CA GLY A 27 -10.63 -18.60 -11.68
C GLY A 27 -11.40 -18.06 -10.47
N ASP A 28 -11.70 -18.85 -9.44
CA ASP A 28 -12.21 -18.31 -8.18
C ASP A 28 -11.19 -17.32 -7.58
N GLU A 29 -11.68 -16.19 -7.07
CA GLU A 29 -10.85 -15.12 -6.52
C GLU A 29 -11.17 -14.84 -5.05
N VAL A 30 -10.12 -14.51 -4.29
CA VAL A 30 -10.19 -13.90 -2.96
C VAL A 30 -9.41 -12.59 -3.01
N ILE A 31 -10.03 -11.49 -2.63
CA ILE A 31 -9.45 -10.15 -2.70
C ILE A 31 -9.43 -9.53 -1.32
N TYR A 32 -8.29 -8.97 -0.93
CA TYR A 32 -8.17 -8.06 0.20
C TYR A 32 -7.85 -6.65 -0.29
N ASP A 33 -8.70 -5.69 0.04
CA ASP A 33 -8.61 -4.31 -0.46
C ASP A 33 -7.97 -3.33 0.54
N GLY A 34 -7.45 -3.84 1.66
CA GLY A 34 -6.90 -3.07 2.78
C GLY A 34 -7.85 -2.97 3.97
N GLU A 35 -9.14 -3.27 3.78
CA GLU A 35 -10.14 -3.20 4.86
C GLU A 35 -10.97 -4.47 4.92
N SER A 36 -11.44 -4.95 3.77
CA SER A 36 -12.34 -6.08 3.64
C SER A 36 -11.71 -7.19 2.82
N MET A 37 -12.04 -8.43 3.19
CA MET A 37 -11.74 -9.60 2.37
C MET A 37 -13.02 -10.09 1.70
N THR A 38 -13.00 -10.20 0.38
CA THR A 38 -14.15 -10.65 -0.44
C THR A 38 -13.77 -11.91 -1.22
N GLY A 39 -14.75 -12.76 -1.50
CA GLY A 39 -14.55 -14.06 -2.15
C GLY A 39 -14.80 -15.24 -1.23
N ARG A 40 -14.66 -16.46 -1.77
CA ARG A 40 -14.90 -17.70 -1.03
C ARG A 40 -13.60 -18.13 -0.36
N ILE A 41 -13.58 -18.20 0.97
CA ILE A 41 -12.38 -18.54 1.73
C ILE A 41 -12.59 -19.87 2.46
N CYS A 42 -11.80 -20.88 2.11
CA CYS A 42 -11.79 -22.14 2.84
C CYS A 42 -11.15 -21.91 4.22
N PRO A 43 -11.81 -22.30 5.33
CA PRO A 43 -11.25 -22.14 6.67
C PRO A 43 -9.85 -22.77 6.84
N ASN A 44 -9.59 -23.91 6.16
CA ASN A 44 -8.30 -24.59 6.21
C ASN A 44 -7.18 -23.83 5.48
N MET A 45 -7.51 -22.85 4.64
CA MET A 45 -6.54 -22.00 3.94
C MET A 45 -6.36 -20.62 4.59
N MET A 46 -7.17 -20.30 5.61
CA MET A 46 -7.23 -18.94 6.17
C MET A 46 -5.87 -18.45 6.68
N SER A 47 -5.11 -19.31 7.37
CA SER A 47 -3.76 -18.96 7.87
C SER A 47 -2.77 -18.68 6.73
N ALA A 48 -2.79 -19.51 5.68
CA ALA A 48 -1.93 -19.34 4.51
C ALA A 48 -2.26 -18.05 3.75
N PHE A 49 -3.55 -17.74 3.57
CA PHE A 49 -3.97 -16.48 2.98
C PHE A 49 -3.55 -15.28 3.82
N SER A 50 -3.79 -15.32 5.13
CA SER A 50 -3.44 -14.23 6.04
C SER A 50 -1.96 -13.86 5.94
N GLN A 51 -1.05 -14.84 5.97
CA GLN A 51 0.40 -14.61 5.87
C GLN A 51 0.79 -14.02 4.50
N ALA A 52 0.29 -14.61 3.41
CA ALA A 52 0.59 -14.14 2.06
C ALA A 52 0.06 -12.72 1.81
N PHE A 53 -1.18 -12.46 2.26
CA PHE A 53 -1.85 -11.18 2.08
C PHE A 53 -1.15 -10.10 2.89
N GLN A 54 -0.77 -10.37 4.14
CA GLN A 54 -0.01 -9.42 4.94
C GLN A 54 1.32 -9.06 4.28
N ALA A 55 2.07 -10.04 3.79
CA ALA A 55 3.36 -9.81 3.13
C ALA A 55 3.22 -8.95 1.87
N LEU A 56 2.25 -9.27 1.00
CA LEU A 56 2.02 -8.53 -0.23
C LEU A 56 1.34 -7.17 0.01
N PHE A 57 0.47 -7.03 1.00
CA PHE A 57 -0.15 -5.76 1.38
C PHE A 57 0.89 -4.75 1.87
N ALA A 58 1.89 -5.22 2.63
CA ALA A 58 2.98 -4.39 3.15
C ALA A 58 3.97 -3.93 2.06
N SER A 59 4.31 -4.82 1.12
CA SER A 59 5.48 -4.66 0.26
C SER A 59 5.19 -4.66 -1.24
N GLY A 60 4.00 -5.08 -1.66
CA GLY A 60 3.67 -5.24 -3.07
C GLY A 60 4.45 -6.36 -3.76
N GLY A 61 5.10 -7.24 -2.97
CA GLY A 61 5.96 -8.30 -3.48
C GLY A 61 7.41 -7.87 -3.73
N ARG A 62 7.82 -6.64 -3.37
CA ARG A 62 9.20 -6.14 -3.58
C ARG A 62 10.21 -6.57 -2.53
N HIS A 63 9.74 -7.15 -1.42
CA HIS A 63 10.62 -7.65 -0.36
C HIS A 63 11.44 -8.84 -0.85
N LYS A 64 12.72 -8.90 -0.47
CA LYS A 64 13.61 -10.01 -0.79
C LYS A 64 13.46 -11.15 0.22
N GLU A 65 14.02 -12.31 -0.13
CA GLU A 65 14.06 -13.43 0.80
C GLU A 65 14.90 -13.06 2.02
N GLY A 66 14.40 -13.38 3.23
CA GLY A 66 14.99 -12.94 4.49
C GLY A 66 14.67 -11.48 4.89
N GLU A 67 13.99 -10.70 4.06
CA GLU A 67 13.48 -9.39 4.45
C GLU A 67 12.07 -9.50 5.05
N VAL A 68 11.83 -8.76 6.13
CA VAL A 68 10.50 -8.66 6.72
C VAL A 68 9.68 -7.70 5.87
N ALA A 69 8.59 -8.19 5.26
CA ALA A 69 7.74 -7.37 4.40
C ALA A 69 7.23 -6.09 5.10
N GLY A 70 7.05 -6.16 6.43
CA GLY A 70 6.64 -5.03 7.25
C GLY A 70 7.64 -3.86 7.28
N SER A 71 8.91 -4.06 6.90
CA SER A 71 9.92 -3.00 6.80
C SER A 71 9.63 -1.96 5.71
N TYR A 72 8.61 -2.20 4.89
CA TYR A 72 8.16 -1.33 3.80
C TYR A 72 6.89 -0.51 4.13
N TYR A 73 6.29 -0.68 5.31
CA TYR A 73 5.07 0.04 5.67
C TYR A 73 5.33 1.54 5.81
N PRO A 74 4.55 2.41 5.15
CA PRO A 74 4.66 3.84 5.33
C PRO A 74 4.26 4.29 6.74
N PHE A 75 3.44 3.51 7.46
CA PHE A 75 3.02 3.78 8.84
C PHE A 75 4.19 4.01 9.80
N TRP A 76 5.30 3.31 9.61
CA TRP A 76 6.45 3.46 10.50
C TRP A 76 7.19 4.80 10.37
N HIS A 77 6.84 5.59 9.34
CA HIS A 77 7.36 6.91 9.07
C HIS A 77 6.34 8.01 9.37
N SER A 78 5.22 7.67 10.01
CA SER A 78 4.15 8.59 10.39
C SER A 78 4.31 9.05 11.83
N PRO A 79 3.88 10.28 12.18
CA PRO A 79 3.74 10.68 13.56
C PRO A 79 2.57 9.93 14.22
N GLN A 80 2.50 9.99 15.56
CA GLN A 80 1.24 9.79 16.27
C GLN A 80 0.14 10.71 15.72
N SER A 81 -1.12 10.33 15.91
CA SER A 81 -2.27 11.09 15.43
C SER A 81 -3.44 11.04 16.41
N VAL A 82 -4.33 12.02 16.26
CA VAL A 82 -5.60 12.10 17.00
C VAL A 82 -6.76 12.10 16.01
N PHE A 83 -7.86 11.48 16.42
CA PHE A 83 -9.09 11.51 15.63
C PHE A 83 -9.70 12.91 15.68
N ASP A 84 -10.00 13.45 14.50
CA ASP A 84 -10.63 14.73 14.24
C ASP A 84 -11.48 14.62 12.95
N PRO A 85 -12.81 14.52 13.04
CA PRO A 85 -13.70 14.40 11.87
C PRO A 85 -13.56 15.53 10.85
N ALA A 86 -13.10 16.72 11.25
CA ALA A 86 -12.88 17.83 10.32
C ALA A 86 -11.74 17.52 9.32
N TYR A 87 -10.88 16.55 9.63
CA TYR A 87 -9.76 16.15 8.80
C TYR A 87 -10.08 15.07 7.77
N THR A 88 -11.29 14.50 7.78
CA THR A 88 -11.74 13.50 6.80
C THR A 88 -11.59 13.98 5.36
N LYS A 89 -11.77 15.28 5.11
CA LYS A 89 -11.55 15.88 3.78
C LYS A 89 -10.11 15.80 3.28
N TYR A 90 -9.14 15.62 4.16
CA TYR A 90 -7.73 15.47 3.81
C TYR A 90 -7.35 13.99 3.73
N ASP A 91 -7.48 13.23 4.82
CA ASP A 91 -6.95 11.87 4.92
C ASP A 91 -7.98 10.76 4.58
N GLY A 92 -9.26 11.11 4.51
CA GLY A 92 -10.37 10.23 4.18
C GLY A 92 -10.98 9.47 5.37
N VAL A 93 -10.35 9.56 6.55
CA VAL A 93 -10.75 8.77 7.72
C VAL A 93 -11.04 9.67 8.93
N GLY A 94 -10.38 10.83 9.01
CA GLY A 94 -10.56 11.80 10.09
C GLY A 94 -9.43 11.78 11.11
N PHE A 95 -8.17 11.62 10.69
CA PHE A 95 -7.02 11.78 11.58
C PHE A 95 -6.22 13.03 11.26
N ARG A 96 -5.81 13.71 12.33
CA ARG A 96 -4.85 14.82 12.30
C ARG A 96 -3.54 14.37 12.95
N PRO A 97 -2.38 14.64 12.33
CA PRO A 97 -1.10 14.31 12.93
C PRO A 97 -0.86 15.13 14.20
N THR A 98 -0.15 14.53 15.14
CA THR A 98 0.32 15.16 16.37
C THR A 98 1.83 15.18 16.33
N LEU A 99 2.41 16.35 16.06
CA LEU A 99 3.87 16.49 15.94
C LEU A 99 4.56 16.58 17.30
N GLU A 100 3.86 17.02 18.34
CA GLU A 100 4.42 17.14 19.69
C GLU A 100 3.35 16.75 20.73
N ARG A 101 3.76 16.00 21.76
CA ARG A 101 2.99 15.66 22.96
C ARG A 101 3.90 15.84 24.17
N PRO A 102 4.09 17.09 24.65
CA PRO A 102 5.06 17.41 25.70
C PRO A 102 4.84 16.60 26.98
N GLU A 103 3.58 16.31 27.32
CA GLU A 103 3.18 15.49 28.47
C GLU A 103 3.65 14.03 28.38
N GLU A 104 3.90 13.54 27.17
CA GLU A 104 4.43 12.19 26.90
C GLU A 104 5.93 12.23 26.54
N GLY A 105 6.57 13.40 26.59
CA GLY A 105 7.97 13.57 26.16
C GLY A 105 8.17 13.29 24.67
N TYR A 106 7.12 13.36 23.85
CA TYR A 106 7.15 12.99 22.44
C TYR A 106 7.25 14.21 21.54
N LYS A 107 8.20 14.15 20.60
CA LYS A 107 8.34 15.10 19.49
C LYS A 107 8.67 14.33 18.22
N PHE A 108 7.84 14.49 17.21
CA PHE A 108 8.08 13.97 15.88
C PHE A 108 9.06 14.86 15.14
N ILE A 109 10.14 14.25 14.68
CA ILE A 109 11.10 14.85 13.76
C ILE A 109 11.02 14.01 12.48
N ALA A 110 10.55 14.61 11.39
CA ALA A 110 10.42 13.93 10.12
C ALA A 110 11.77 13.28 9.71
N ASP A 111 11.71 12.05 9.23
CA ASP A 111 12.86 11.22 8.85
C ASP A 111 13.79 10.75 9.98
N GLU A 112 13.62 11.23 11.21
CA GLU A 112 14.39 10.81 12.39
C GLU A 112 13.55 9.98 13.35
N THR A 113 12.38 10.50 13.74
CA THR A 113 11.41 9.77 14.58
C THR A 113 10.77 8.67 13.74
N LEU A 114 11.07 7.44 14.12
CA LEU A 114 10.51 6.23 13.56
C LEU A 114 9.88 5.49 14.73
N PHE A 115 8.78 4.78 14.49
CA PHE A 115 8.22 3.92 15.52
C PHE A 115 9.28 2.96 16.06
N ASP A 116 9.28 2.79 17.39
CA ASP A 116 10.45 2.42 18.21
C ASP A 116 11.22 1.17 17.77
N ASN A 117 10.57 0.25 17.04
CA ASN A 117 11.21 -0.95 16.52
C ASN A 117 10.70 -1.27 15.11
N PRO A 118 11.45 -0.94 14.03
CA PRO A 118 11.14 -1.45 12.70
C PRO A 118 11.03 -2.99 12.71
N PRO A 119 10.05 -3.56 11.99
CA PRO A 119 10.04 -5.00 11.72
C PRO A 119 11.38 -5.43 11.10
N GLY A 120 11.99 -6.47 11.66
CA GLY A 120 13.28 -6.97 11.19
C GLY A 120 14.48 -6.06 11.47
N GLY A 121 14.34 -5.04 12.33
CA GLY A 121 15.44 -4.18 12.79
C GLY A 121 15.96 -3.18 11.76
N LYS A 122 15.33 -3.07 10.59
CA LYS A 122 15.70 -2.11 9.54
C LYS A 122 14.48 -1.64 8.76
N PHE A 123 14.53 -0.38 8.31
CA PHE A 123 13.61 0.16 7.32
C PHE A 123 14.16 -0.09 5.92
N ILE A 124 13.29 -0.43 4.97
CA ILE A 124 13.69 -0.63 3.59
C ILE A 124 12.92 0.34 2.71
N ILE A 125 13.68 1.24 2.10
CA ILE A 125 13.16 2.21 1.14
C ILE A 125 13.50 1.65 -0.24
N GLY A 126 12.51 1.03 -0.88
CA GLY A 126 12.69 0.35 -2.16
C GLY A 126 12.54 1.27 -3.36
N LYS A 127 13.41 1.07 -4.35
CA LYS A 127 13.26 1.48 -5.75
C LYS A 127 13.12 0.21 -6.60
N GLY A 128 12.33 0.23 -7.65
CA GLY A 128 12.23 -0.84 -8.63
C GLY A 128 10.85 -1.49 -8.72
N LYS A 129 10.61 -2.14 -9.88
CA LYS A 129 9.32 -2.73 -10.27
C LYS A 129 9.24 -4.24 -10.05
N GLU A 130 10.29 -4.85 -9.51
CA GLU A 130 10.31 -6.28 -9.25
C GLU A 130 9.24 -6.64 -8.22
N LYS A 131 8.23 -7.39 -8.67
CA LYS A 131 7.16 -7.91 -7.84
C LYS A 131 7.21 -9.43 -7.83
N ARG A 132 7.19 -10.01 -6.64
CA ARG A 132 7.02 -11.45 -6.45
C ARG A 132 5.55 -11.80 -6.44
N GLU A 133 5.25 -12.90 -7.12
CA GLU A 133 3.98 -13.59 -6.98
C GLU A 133 4.21 -14.75 -6.00
N LEU A 134 3.27 -14.96 -5.08
CA LEU A 134 3.32 -16.08 -4.15
C LEU A 134 2.45 -17.21 -4.69
N SER A 135 2.90 -18.45 -4.50
CA SER A 135 2.08 -19.62 -4.74
C SER A 135 1.64 -20.21 -3.42
N LEU A 136 0.34 -20.44 -3.26
CA LEU A 136 -0.21 -21.19 -2.13
C LEU A 136 -0.77 -22.51 -2.62
N VAL A 137 -0.55 -23.58 -1.85
CA VAL A 137 -1.08 -24.90 -2.15
C VAL A 137 -1.82 -25.41 -0.92
N CYS A 138 -3.04 -25.92 -1.13
CA CYS A 138 -3.80 -26.55 -0.07
C CYS A 138 -3.10 -27.83 0.44
N GLY A 139 -3.07 -27.99 1.77
CA GLY A 139 -2.48 -29.15 2.43
C GLY A 139 -3.24 -30.47 2.23
N ASP A 140 -4.44 -30.44 1.65
CA ASP A 140 -5.16 -31.66 1.29
C ASP A 140 -4.44 -32.40 0.16
N ASN A 141 -3.84 -33.54 0.50
CA ASN A 141 -3.04 -34.35 -0.40
C ASN A 141 -3.84 -35.00 -1.53
N HIS A 142 -5.17 -35.04 -1.46
CA HIS A 142 -6.03 -35.66 -2.48
C HIS A 142 -6.32 -34.72 -3.66
N THR A 143 -6.46 -33.41 -3.41
CA THR A 143 -6.77 -32.42 -4.46
C THR A 143 -5.64 -31.41 -4.69
N ARG A 144 -5.02 -30.90 -3.62
CA ARG A 144 -3.99 -29.84 -3.65
C ARG A 144 -4.37 -28.64 -4.51
N VAL A 145 -5.42 -27.91 -4.12
CA VAL A 145 -5.81 -26.65 -4.79
C VAL A 145 -4.62 -25.68 -4.81
N GLN A 146 -4.38 -25.05 -5.95
CA GLN A 146 -3.27 -24.12 -6.18
C GLN A 146 -3.79 -22.70 -6.39
N PHE A 147 -3.14 -21.73 -5.75
CA PHE A 147 -3.43 -20.32 -5.88
C PHE A 147 -2.20 -19.57 -6.34
N LYS A 148 -2.40 -18.59 -7.21
CA LYS A 148 -1.46 -17.49 -7.45
C LYS A 148 -1.92 -16.29 -6.63
N VAL A 149 -1.01 -15.68 -5.89
CA VAL A 149 -1.28 -14.49 -5.06
C VAL A 149 -0.39 -13.33 -5.49
N GLU A 150 -0.99 -12.18 -5.77
CA GLU A 150 -0.28 -11.00 -6.23
C GLU A 150 -0.88 -9.69 -5.71
N ALA A 151 -0.04 -8.67 -5.59
CA ALA A 151 -0.48 -7.29 -5.44
C ALA A 151 -0.90 -6.74 -6.82
N PHE A 152 -2.07 -6.10 -6.89
CA PHE A 152 -2.65 -5.68 -8.18
C PHE A 152 -3.03 -4.19 -8.27
N ASP A 153 -3.18 -3.50 -7.14
CA ASP A 153 -3.43 -2.06 -7.04
C ASP A 153 -2.93 -1.54 -5.67
N LEU A 154 -2.96 -0.24 -5.43
CA LEU A 154 -2.80 0.36 -4.11
C LEU A 154 -4.09 0.20 -3.29
N ALA A 155 -3.93 -0.14 -2.01
CA ALA A 155 -5.05 -0.18 -1.07
C ALA A 155 -5.57 1.24 -0.83
N ASP A 156 -6.87 1.45 -0.99
CA ASP A 156 -7.54 2.75 -0.99
C ASP A 156 -8.72 2.81 0.00
N ARG A 157 -8.68 1.97 1.03
CA ARG A 157 -9.69 1.83 2.08
C ARG A 157 -9.06 1.59 3.44
N GLY A 158 -9.89 1.63 4.49
CA GLY A 158 -9.47 1.38 5.86
C GLY A 158 -8.30 2.26 6.31
N ASP A 159 -7.35 1.66 7.03
CA ASP A 159 -6.15 2.31 7.53
C ASP A 159 -5.17 2.75 6.42
N ALA A 160 -5.31 2.20 5.21
CA ALA A 160 -4.49 2.54 4.06
C ALA A 160 -4.92 3.83 3.34
N LEU A 161 -6.15 4.28 3.54
CA LEU A 161 -6.72 5.43 2.82
C LEU A 161 -5.91 6.74 2.97
N PRO A 162 -5.40 7.12 4.17
CA PRO A 162 -4.54 8.30 4.31
C PRO A 162 -3.29 8.23 3.44
N TYR A 163 -2.63 7.07 3.43
CA TYR A 163 -1.42 6.83 2.63
C TYR A 163 -1.70 6.81 1.14
N TYR A 164 -2.83 6.23 0.74
CA TYR A 164 -3.31 6.28 -0.65
C TYR A 164 -3.52 7.72 -1.11
N ARG A 165 -4.20 8.54 -0.32
CA ARG A 165 -4.40 9.96 -0.66
C ARG A 165 -3.08 10.71 -0.76
N ARG A 166 -2.13 10.47 0.15
CA ARG A 166 -0.77 11.01 0.04
C ARG A 166 -0.05 10.57 -1.22
N ALA A 167 -0.11 9.28 -1.57
CA ALA A 167 0.47 8.76 -2.81
C ALA A 167 -0.17 9.41 -4.03
N MET A 168 -1.49 9.64 -4.05
CA MET A 168 -2.17 10.33 -5.15
C MET A 168 -1.81 11.81 -5.22
N SER A 169 -1.62 12.50 -4.10
CA SER A 169 -1.11 13.88 -4.08
C SER A 169 0.31 13.97 -4.64
N ILE A 170 1.19 13.03 -4.27
CA ILE A 170 2.55 12.91 -4.84
C ILE A 170 2.48 12.65 -6.35
N LEU A 171 1.62 11.72 -6.78
CA LEU A 171 1.40 11.42 -8.19
C LEU A 171 0.90 12.65 -8.97
N ASN A 172 0.03 13.47 -8.37
CA ASN A 172 -0.44 14.72 -8.96
C ASN A 172 0.69 15.73 -9.16
N ARG A 173 1.57 15.93 -8.17
CA ARG A 173 2.73 16.82 -8.31
C ARG A 173 3.71 16.32 -9.37
N ALA A 174 4.00 15.02 -9.39
CA ALA A 174 4.84 14.40 -10.43
C ALA A 174 4.23 14.52 -11.84
N ALA A 175 2.90 14.46 -11.96
CA ALA A 175 2.21 14.66 -13.24
C ALA A 175 2.35 16.09 -13.78
N GLN A 176 2.43 17.08 -12.89
CA GLN A 176 2.63 18.49 -13.23
C GLN A 176 4.09 18.83 -13.54
N LYS A 177 5.03 18.05 -12.99
CA LYS A 177 6.48 18.21 -13.19
C LYS A 177 7.15 16.87 -13.57
N PRO A 178 6.96 16.37 -14.81
CA PRO A 178 7.61 15.15 -15.25
C PRO A 178 9.13 15.23 -15.13
N GLY A 179 9.76 14.19 -14.59
CA GLY A 179 11.21 14.15 -14.36
C GLY A 179 11.66 14.80 -13.05
N ILE A 180 10.73 15.18 -12.16
CA ILE A 180 11.10 15.68 -10.82
C ILE A 180 11.90 14.63 -10.05
N ALA A 181 13.03 15.03 -9.47
CA ALA A 181 13.82 14.15 -8.63
C ALA A 181 13.05 13.76 -7.36
N VAL A 182 13.13 12.49 -6.93
CA VAL A 182 12.42 11.98 -5.74
C VAL A 182 12.71 12.83 -4.49
N ASN A 183 13.96 13.29 -4.34
CA ASN A 183 14.40 14.15 -3.22
C ASN A 183 13.96 15.62 -3.33
N LYS A 184 13.27 16.00 -4.40
CA LYS A 184 12.68 17.33 -4.62
C LYS A 184 11.16 17.32 -4.59
N ILE A 185 10.51 16.15 -4.54
CA ILE A 185 9.05 16.06 -4.45
C ILE A 185 8.54 16.73 -3.17
N LEU A 186 9.22 16.57 -2.03
CA LEU A 186 8.77 17.17 -0.77
C LEU A 186 8.65 18.71 -0.85
N SER A 187 9.53 19.37 -1.61
CA SER A 187 9.47 20.83 -1.80
C SER A 187 8.29 21.32 -2.64
N GLU A 188 7.53 20.42 -3.24
CA GLU A 188 6.28 20.74 -3.96
C GLU A 188 5.06 20.87 -3.05
N PHE A 189 5.24 20.67 -1.75
CA PHE A 189 4.21 20.77 -0.73
C PHE A 189 4.48 21.96 0.19
N THR A 190 3.43 22.70 0.57
CA THR A 190 3.56 23.74 1.59
C THR A 190 3.79 23.11 2.97
N ARG A 191 4.34 23.87 3.92
CA ARG A 191 4.50 23.40 5.31
C ARG A 191 3.20 22.87 5.91
N ASP A 192 2.09 23.56 5.67
CA ASP A 192 0.76 23.10 6.08
C ASP A 192 0.38 21.72 5.49
N GLU A 193 0.68 21.47 4.20
CA GLU A 193 0.42 20.17 3.57
C GLU A 193 1.33 19.08 4.15
N ILE A 194 2.55 19.44 4.54
CA ILE A 194 3.54 18.54 5.11
C ILE A 194 3.16 18.15 6.54
N ASP A 195 2.86 19.14 7.37
CA ASP A 195 2.81 19.00 8.82
C ASP A 195 1.40 18.67 9.33
N ASN A 196 0.34 19.19 8.70
CA ASN A 196 -1.03 19.12 9.24
C ASN A 196 -1.92 18.04 8.63
N ILE A 197 -1.54 17.41 7.53
CA ILE A 197 -2.33 16.32 6.93
C ILE A 197 -1.73 14.98 7.37
N TYR A 198 -2.54 14.01 7.77
CA TYR A 198 -2.04 12.69 8.16
C TYR A 198 -1.86 11.77 6.94
N PRO A 199 -0.77 10.97 6.88
CA PRO A 199 0.46 11.12 7.66
C PRO A 199 1.25 12.36 7.25
N SER A 200 2.02 12.94 8.18
CA SER A 200 2.93 14.04 7.86
C SER A 200 4.02 13.58 6.90
N LEU A 201 4.51 14.48 6.03
CA LEU A 201 5.48 14.12 5.00
C LEU A 201 6.94 14.37 5.46
N GLY A 202 7.74 13.32 5.39
CA GLY A 202 9.21 13.37 5.38
C GLY A 202 9.76 12.81 4.06
N GLN A 203 11.05 12.97 3.82
CA GLN A 203 11.70 12.44 2.62
C GLN A 203 11.63 10.91 2.53
N ARG A 204 11.64 10.20 3.66
CA ARG A 204 11.56 8.72 3.74
C ARG A 204 10.16 8.22 3.37
N ILE A 205 9.11 8.79 3.95
CA ILE A 205 7.73 8.40 3.59
C ILE A 205 7.41 8.78 2.14
N VAL A 206 7.88 9.93 1.64
CA VAL A 206 7.78 10.28 0.21
C VAL A 206 8.43 9.21 -0.65
N ALA A 207 9.65 8.80 -0.33
CA ALA A 207 10.36 7.77 -1.09
C ALA A 207 9.62 6.41 -1.07
N ILE A 208 9.04 6.03 0.07
CA ILE A 208 8.24 4.80 0.19
C ILE A 208 6.99 4.86 -0.69
N LEU A 209 6.22 5.95 -0.60
CA LEU A 209 4.99 6.11 -1.38
C LEU A 209 5.29 6.18 -2.89
N VAL A 210 6.40 6.83 -3.30
CA VAL A 210 6.87 6.78 -4.70
C VAL A 210 7.22 5.34 -5.11
N GLY A 211 7.90 4.58 -4.25
CA GLY A 211 8.18 3.17 -4.52
C GLY A 211 6.91 2.33 -4.65
N GLU A 212 5.84 2.63 -3.92
CA GLU A 212 4.54 1.96 -4.10
C GLU A 212 3.88 2.29 -5.44
N LEU A 213 3.92 3.57 -5.84
CA LEU A 213 3.46 4.00 -7.17
C LEU A 213 4.26 3.30 -8.28
N GLU A 214 5.57 3.15 -8.10
CA GLU A 214 6.46 2.49 -9.06
C GLU A 214 6.15 1.00 -9.20
N VAL A 215 5.95 0.28 -8.08
CA VAL A 215 5.58 -1.15 -8.09
C VAL A 215 4.26 -1.39 -8.82
N MET A 216 3.32 -0.44 -8.74
CA MET A 216 2.05 -0.50 -9.47
C MET A 216 2.13 0.01 -10.91
N ASP A 217 3.32 0.37 -11.39
CA ASP A 217 3.56 0.97 -12.70
C ASP A 217 2.75 2.25 -12.94
N TYR A 218 2.50 3.04 -11.88
CA TYR A 218 1.90 4.36 -11.97
C TYR A 218 2.94 5.45 -12.25
N VAL A 219 4.19 5.20 -11.85
CA VAL A 219 5.35 6.03 -12.20
C VAL A 219 6.49 5.15 -12.70
N ASP A 220 7.40 5.77 -13.43
CA ASP A 220 8.71 5.24 -13.79
C ASP A 220 9.77 6.07 -13.07
N VAL A 221 10.69 5.43 -12.35
CA VAL A 221 11.80 6.11 -11.68
C VAL A 221 13.11 5.75 -12.37
N LYS A 222 13.68 6.71 -13.11
CA LYS A 222 14.97 6.56 -13.82
C LYS A 222 15.95 7.60 -13.32
N ASP A 223 17.14 7.17 -12.93
CA ASP A 223 18.19 8.03 -12.38
C ASP A 223 17.71 8.95 -11.23
N GLY A 224 16.74 8.44 -10.44
CA GLY A 224 16.13 9.17 -9.34
C GLY A 224 15.09 10.22 -9.74
N ALA A 225 14.78 10.35 -11.03
CA ALA A 225 13.73 11.20 -11.57
C ALA A 225 12.42 10.43 -11.78
N VAL A 226 11.29 11.01 -11.37
CA VAL A 226 9.96 10.39 -11.42
C VAL A 226 9.17 10.91 -12.62
N THR A 227 8.65 10.00 -13.43
CA THR A 227 7.74 10.32 -14.54
C THR A 227 6.47 9.50 -14.44
N ILE A 228 5.31 10.14 -14.57
CA ILE A 228 4.02 9.44 -14.54
C ILE A 228 3.81 8.60 -15.82
N THR A 229 3.36 7.37 -15.66
CA THR A 229 2.99 6.48 -16.79
C THR A 229 1.56 6.75 -17.26
N GLU A 230 1.15 6.17 -18.39
CA GLU A 230 -0.24 6.23 -18.83
C GLU A 230 -1.20 5.56 -17.82
N LYS A 231 -0.78 4.44 -17.21
CA LYS A 231 -1.54 3.78 -16.15
C LYS A 231 -1.70 4.71 -14.93
N GLY A 232 -0.65 5.43 -14.54
CA GLY A 232 -0.68 6.43 -13.49
C GLY A 232 -1.62 7.60 -13.80
N ARG A 233 -1.60 8.12 -15.04
CA ARG A 233 -2.54 9.18 -15.47
C ARG A 233 -3.99 8.74 -15.36
N LYS A 234 -4.31 7.50 -15.77
CA LYS A 234 -5.65 6.92 -15.62
C LYS A 234 -6.05 6.77 -14.16
N LYS A 235 -5.15 6.26 -13.31
CA LYS A 235 -5.40 6.13 -11.85
C LYS A 235 -5.65 7.49 -11.21
N LEU A 236 -4.81 8.49 -11.50
CA LEU A 236 -4.96 9.85 -11.01
C LEU A 236 -6.29 10.47 -11.47
N LYS A 237 -6.67 10.31 -12.75
CA LYS A 237 -7.96 10.79 -13.26
C LYS A 237 -9.13 10.14 -12.51
N SER A 238 -9.07 8.82 -12.29
CA SER A 238 -10.10 8.11 -11.53
C SER A 238 -10.20 8.59 -10.09
N PHE A 239 -9.06 8.84 -9.43
CA PHE A 239 -9.03 9.40 -8.08
C PHE A 239 -9.63 10.81 -8.05
N LYS A 240 -9.26 11.70 -8.98
CA LYS A 240 -9.88 13.03 -9.09
C LYS A 240 -11.39 12.95 -9.30
N ALA A 241 -11.87 11.97 -10.05
CA ALA A 241 -13.30 11.78 -10.28
C ALA A 241 -14.04 11.29 -9.02
N SER A 242 -13.37 10.56 -8.12
CA SER A 242 -13.98 10.05 -6.89
C SER A 242 -14.06 11.07 -5.75
N LEU A 243 -13.32 12.18 -5.83
CA LEU A 243 -13.29 13.20 -4.79
C LEU A 243 -14.44 14.23 -4.95
N THR A 244 -14.99 14.63 -3.82
CA THR A 244 -15.88 15.79 -3.70
C THR A 244 -15.14 17.09 -4.00
N THR A 245 -15.88 18.18 -4.22
CA THR A 245 -15.29 19.52 -4.43
C THR A 245 -14.48 19.99 -3.22
N GLU A 246 -14.95 19.70 -2.00
CA GLU A 246 -14.23 20.06 -0.78
C GLU A 246 -12.90 19.31 -0.68
N GLU A 247 -12.89 18.01 -0.94
CA GLU A 247 -11.67 17.19 -0.89
C GLU A 247 -10.66 17.60 -1.96
N LYS A 248 -11.10 17.92 -3.19
CA LYS A 248 -10.21 18.45 -4.24
C LYS A 248 -9.51 19.74 -3.80
N LYS A 249 -10.28 20.65 -3.19
CA LYS A 249 -9.75 21.90 -2.65
C LYS A 249 -8.77 21.64 -1.50
N ALA A 250 -9.12 20.73 -0.59
CA ALA A 250 -8.30 20.36 0.56
C ALA A 250 -6.96 19.73 0.13
N LEU A 251 -6.98 18.87 -0.88
CA LEU A 251 -5.78 18.18 -1.39
C LEU A 251 -5.00 18.97 -2.45
N LYS A 252 -5.56 20.09 -2.94
CA LYS A 252 -5.01 20.91 -4.03
C LYS A 252 -4.75 20.08 -5.32
N ILE A 253 -5.77 19.32 -5.75
CA ILE A 253 -5.72 18.39 -6.89
C ILE A 253 -6.78 18.72 -7.95
#